data_AF-A0A924KZ37-F1
#
_entry.id   AF-A0A924KZ37-F1
#
_cell.length_a   1.000
_cell.length_b   1.000
_cell.length_c   1.000
_cell.angle_alpha   90.00
_cell.angle_beta   90.00
_cell.angle_gamma   90.00
#
_symmetry.space_group_name_H-M   'P 1'
#
loop_
_entity.id
_entity.type
_entity.pdbx_description
1 polymer ?
#
loop_
_entity_poly.entity_id
_entity_poly.type
_entity_poly.pdbx_seq_one_letter_code
_entity_poly.pdbx_strand_id
1 'polypeptide(L)'
;PVMLDGIVADYYGSPTPISQIANIITLDARTISVTPWEKNMLQVIERAIIAANIGINPQNDGVVIRLFLPPLTEERRRELVKKCNGEGENAKVSIRNIRRDAIEQIKKLQKDGASEDECKDAEAAAQVATDRHIVLVEKHLAAKEVEIMAV
;
A
#
# COMPACT_ATOMS: atom_id res chain seq x y z
N PRO A 1 6.65 -1.21 10.77
CA PRO A 1 6.46 -0.29 9.64
C PRO A 1 6.73 -1.03 8.33
N VAL A 2 5.81 -0.97 7.37
CA VAL A 2 5.85 -1.79 6.14
C VAL A 2 7.15 -1.61 5.33
N MET A 3 7.83 -0.48 5.48
CA MET A 3 9.12 -0.22 4.81
C MET A 3 10.28 -1.11 5.28
N LEU A 4 10.19 -1.68 6.48
CA LEU A 4 11.19 -2.60 7.04
C LEU A 4 10.74 -4.07 6.95
N ASP A 5 9.54 -4.32 6.42
CA ASP A 5 9.02 -5.67 6.23
C ASP A 5 9.76 -6.34 5.07
N GLY A 6 10.24 -7.56 5.31
CA GLY A 6 11.01 -8.33 4.34
C GLY A 6 12.52 -8.06 4.36
N ILE A 7 13.02 -7.13 5.19
CA ILE A 7 14.47 -7.01 5.41
C ILE A 7 14.92 -8.08 6.39
N VAL A 8 15.92 -8.84 5.95
CA VAL A 8 16.49 -9.97 6.66
C VAL A 8 17.93 -9.65 7.04
N ALA A 9 18.30 -9.97 8.27
CA ALA A 9 19.67 -9.83 8.76
C ALA A 9 20.20 -11.20 9.23
N ASP A 10 21.52 -11.35 9.20
CA ASP A 10 22.19 -12.56 9.64
C ASP A 10 22.19 -12.65 11.17
N TYR A 11 21.32 -13.49 11.75
CA TYR A 11 21.29 -13.79 13.16
C TYR A 11 22.00 -15.12 13.41
N TYR A 12 23.26 -15.07 13.86
CA TYR A 12 24.10 -16.23 14.16
C TYR A 12 24.17 -17.27 13.03
N GLY A 13 24.34 -16.81 11.78
CA GLY A 13 24.44 -17.63 10.57
C GLY A 13 23.10 -17.98 9.93
N SER A 14 21.98 -17.48 10.48
CA SER A 14 20.64 -17.72 9.96
C SER A 14 19.96 -16.42 9.50
N PRO A 15 19.45 -16.36 8.26
CA PRO A 15 18.73 -15.19 7.76
C PRO A 15 17.40 -15.02 8.51
N THR A 16 17.32 -14.00 9.36
CA THR A 16 16.16 -13.73 10.22
C THR A 16 15.59 -12.33 9.96
N PRO A 17 14.26 -12.17 9.86
CA PRO A 17 13.63 -10.86 9.70
C PRO A 17 13.99 -9.87 10.81
N ILE A 18 14.28 -8.62 10.46
CA ILE A 18 14.65 -7.58 11.45
C ILE A 18 13.57 -7.39 12.53
N SER A 19 12.30 -7.57 12.17
CA SER A 19 11.15 -7.50 13.10
C SER A 19 11.20 -8.53 14.24
N GLN A 20 11.94 -9.63 14.07
CA GLN A 20 12.10 -10.66 15.11
C GLN A 20 13.32 -10.39 16.01
N ILE A 21 14.34 -9.71 15.49
CA ILE A 21 15.62 -9.45 16.20
C ILE A 21 15.73 -8.02 16.75
N ALA A 22 14.75 -7.15 16.45
CA ALA A 22 14.69 -5.79 16.94
C ALA A 22 13.25 -5.31 17.17
N ASN A 23 13.09 -4.41 18.13
CA ASN A 23 11.87 -3.65 18.34
C ASN A 23 11.86 -2.43 17.40
N ILE A 24 10.82 -2.32 16.58
CA ILE A 24 10.67 -1.24 15.59
C ILE A 24 9.51 -0.34 16.02
N ILE A 25 9.82 0.92 16.32
CA ILE A 25 8.86 1.92 16.78
C ILE A 25 8.90 3.12 15.84
N THR A 26 7.73 3.59 15.41
CA THR A 26 7.61 4.87 14.68
C THR A 26 7.49 5.98 15.72
N LEU A 27 8.51 6.83 15.85
CA LEU A 27 8.52 7.92 16.84
C LEU A 27 7.68 9.11 16.35
N ASP A 28 7.82 9.45 15.07
CA ASP A 28 7.04 10.47 14.38
C ASP A 28 6.86 10.06 12.90
N ALA A 29 6.21 10.90 12.09
CA ALA A 29 5.93 10.62 10.68
C ALA A 29 7.18 10.45 9.80
N ARG A 30 8.37 10.82 10.29
CA ARG A 30 9.66 10.87 9.58
C ARG A 30 10.75 10.07 10.27
N THR A 31 10.56 9.66 11.52
CA THR A 31 11.58 8.99 12.33
C THR A 31 11.12 7.60 12.75
N ILE A 32 11.83 6.58 12.28
CA ILE A 32 11.66 5.20 12.75
C ILE A 32 12.85 4.85 13.63
N SER A 33 12.56 4.30 14.79
CA SER A 33 13.53 3.83 15.77
C SER A 33 13.57 2.31 15.77
N VAL A 34 14.74 1.74 15.53
CA VAL A 34 14.99 0.30 15.57
C VAL A 34 15.93 0.02 16.74
N THR A 35 15.42 -0.67 17.76
CA THR A 35 16.18 -1.04 18.95
C THR A 35 16.42 -2.55 18.91
N PRO A 36 17.65 -3.03 18.69
CA PRO A 36 17.92 -4.46 18.69
C PRO A 36 17.73 -5.05 20.08
N TRP A 37 17.29 -6.31 20.16
CA TRP A 37 17.21 -7.01 21.45
C TRP A 37 18.59 -7.25 22.06
N GLU A 38 19.60 -7.44 21.20
CA GLU A 38 21.00 -7.64 21.59
C GLU A 38 21.89 -6.55 20.96
N LYS A 39 22.78 -5.93 21.75
CA LYS A 39 23.62 -4.81 21.29
C LYS A 39 24.64 -5.21 20.21
N ASN A 40 25.10 -6.46 20.20
CA ASN A 40 26.00 -7.01 19.17
C ASN A 40 25.34 -7.09 17.79
N MET A 41 24.01 -7.22 17.72
CA MET A 41 23.25 -7.29 16.47
C MET A 41 23.08 -5.95 15.77
N LEU A 42 23.47 -4.86 16.42
CA LEU A 42 23.26 -3.51 15.93
C LEU A 42 23.95 -3.28 14.58
N GLN A 43 25.23 -3.66 14.45
CA GLN A 43 25.96 -3.52 13.18
C GLN A 43 25.42 -4.43 12.06
N VAL A 44 24.89 -5.60 12.41
CA VAL A 44 24.33 -6.54 11.43
C VAL A 44 23.03 -5.97 10.87
N ILE A 45 22.16 -5.46 11.74
CA ILE A 45 20.90 -4.81 11.35
C ILE A 45 21.16 -3.56 10.52
N GLU A 46 22.13 -2.74 10.92
CA GLU A 46 22.56 -1.55 10.16
C GLU A 46 22.98 -1.92 8.73
N ARG A 47 23.85 -2.93 8.56
CA ARG A 47 24.26 -3.41 7.24
C ARG A 47 23.11 -3.99 6.43
N ALA A 48 22.19 -4.72 7.07
CA ALA A 48 21.03 -5.28 6.40
C ALA A 48 20.09 -4.18 5.85
N ILE A 49 19.90 -3.10 6.61
CA ILE A 49 19.10 -1.94 6.17
C ILE A 49 19.77 -1.22 4.98
N ILE A 50 21.09 -1.03 5.02
CA ILE A 50 21.84 -0.44 3.90
C ILE A 50 21.76 -1.34 2.66
N ALA A 51 21.95 -2.66 2.84
CA ALA A 51 21.89 -3.64 1.76
C ALA A 51 20.50 -3.75 1.13
N ALA A 52 19.43 -3.51 1.90
CA ALA A 52 18.06 -3.47 1.39
C ALA A 52 17.81 -2.29 0.44
N ASN A 53 18.73 -1.30 0.38
CA ASN A 53 18.68 -0.15 -0.51
C ASN A 53 17.33 0.57 -0.51
N ILE A 54 16.75 0.73 0.68
CA ILE A 54 15.46 1.42 0.88
C ILE A 54 15.54 2.95 0.71
N GLY A 55 16.71 3.47 0.30
CA GLY A 55 16.94 4.90 0.07
C GLY A 55 17.04 5.74 1.35
N ILE A 56 17.29 5.10 2.51
CA ILE A 56 17.44 5.75 3.81
C ILE A 56 18.76 5.29 4.43
N ASN A 57 19.53 6.24 4.96
CA ASN A 57 20.75 5.93 5.70
C ASN A 57 20.43 5.76 7.20
N PRO A 58 20.73 4.61 7.81
CA PRO A 58 20.61 4.43 9.25
C PRO A 58 21.61 5.32 10.01
N GLN A 59 21.14 6.02 11.03
CA GLN A 59 21.98 6.67 12.04
C GLN A 59 22.07 5.78 13.27
N ASN A 60 23.27 5.44 13.67
CA ASN A 60 23.54 4.57 14.80
C ASN A 60 24.05 5.37 16.00
N ASP A 61 23.31 5.36 17.11
CA ASP A 61 23.69 6.04 18.35
C ASP A 61 24.24 5.08 19.42
N GLY A 62 24.71 3.89 19.01
CA GLY A 62 25.34 2.88 19.87
C GLY A 62 24.39 1.99 20.66
N VAL A 63 23.11 2.36 20.75
CA VAL A 63 22.03 1.57 21.39
C VAL A 63 20.82 1.41 20.47
N VAL A 64 20.56 2.40 19.64
CA VAL A 64 19.39 2.49 18.77
C VAL A 64 19.84 2.90 17.38
N ILE A 65 19.19 2.34 16.37
CA ILE A 65 19.32 2.76 14.97
C ILE A 65 18.12 3.65 14.63
N ARG A 66 18.37 4.89 14.24
CA ARG A 66 17.36 5.84 13.77
C ARG A 66 17.38 5.94 12.26
N LEU A 67 16.20 5.83 11.66
CA LEU A 67 15.98 6.01 10.24
C LEU A 67 15.23 7.32 10.06
N PHE A 68 15.90 8.28 9.44
CA PHE A 68 15.31 9.56 9.08
C PHE A 68 14.81 9.47 7.64
N LEU A 69 13.50 9.45 7.47
CA LEU A 69 12.91 9.62 6.16
C LEU A 69 13.17 11.05 5.69
N PRO A 70 13.87 11.24 4.56
CA PRO A 70 14.02 12.57 3.99
C PRO A 70 12.64 13.16 3.70
N PRO A 71 12.47 14.49 3.80
CA PRO A 71 11.22 15.11 3.39
C PRO A 71 10.96 14.74 1.93
N LEU A 72 9.74 14.28 1.64
CA LEU A 72 9.32 14.07 0.26
C LEU A 72 9.48 15.41 -0.46
N THR A 73 10.44 15.47 -1.39
CA THR A 73 10.59 16.62 -2.30
C THR A 73 9.30 16.82 -3.07
N GLU A 74 9.04 18.04 -3.54
CA GLU A 74 7.84 18.29 -4.34
C GLU A 74 7.76 17.38 -5.57
N GLU A 75 8.91 17.09 -6.19
CA GLU A 75 9.03 16.12 -7.28
C GLU A 75 8.60 14.71 -6.85
N ARG A 76 9.06 14.23 -5.69
CA ARG A 76 8.68 12.90 -5.18
C ARG A 76 7.20 12.84 -4.78
N ARG A 77 6.63 13.92 -4.23
CA ARG A 77 5.20 14.02 -3.96
C ARG A 77 4.39 13.92 -5.25
N ARG A 78 4.79 14.65 -6.30
CA ARG A 78 4.14 14.57 -7.63
C ARG A 78 4.24 13.17 -8.25
N GLU A 79 5.35 12.47 -8.08
CA GLU A 79 5.47 11.07 -8.52
C GLU A 79 4.51 10.14 -7.77
N LEU A 80 4.38 10.32 -6.45
CA LEU A 80 3.44 9.55 -5.64
C LEU A 80 1.98 9.83 -6.03
N VAL A 81 1.62 11.08 -6.31
CA VAL A 81 0.29 11.44 -6.85
C VAL A 81 0.04 10.74 -8.19
N LYS A 82 1.01 10.75 -9.12
CA LYS A 82 0.90 10.02 -10.39
C LYS A 82 0.67 8.52 -10.17
N LYS A 83 1.40 7.92 -9.23
CA LYS A 83 1.24 6.50 -8.90
C LYS A 83 -0.14 6.21 -8.32
N CYS A 84 -0.61 7.03 -7.38
CA CYS A 84 -1.97 6.93 -6.82
C CYS A 84 -3.04 7.03 -7.90
N ASN A 85 -2.91 7.98 -8.83
CA ASN A 85 -3.84 8.10 -9.95
C ASN A 85 -3.82 6.86 -10.86
N GLY A 86 -2.65 6.27 -11.11
CA GLY A 86 -2.54 5.00 -11.84
C GLY A 86 -3.29 3.85 -11.16
N GLU A 87 -3.13 3.69 -9.84
CA GLU A 87 -3.88 2.69 -9.05
C GLU A 87 -5.40 2.97 -9.06
N GLY A 88 -5.77 4.25 -9.01
CA GLY A 88 -7.14 4.71 -9.15
C GLY A 88 -7.80 4.24 -10.45
N GLU A 89 -7.11 4.40 -11.57
CA GLU A 89 -7.66 3.98 -12.87
C GLU A 89 -7.67 2.47 -13.03
N ASN A 90 -6.70 1.76 -12.49
CA ASN A 90 -6.76 0.30 -12.41
C ASN A 90 -8.00 -0.18 -11.64
N ALA A 91 -8.31 0.46 -10.50
CA ALA A 91 -9.50 0.15 -9.73
C ALA A 91 -10.79 0.43 -10.51
N LYS A 92 -10.89 1.59 -11.18
CA LYS A 92 -12.06 1.91 -12.03
C LYS A 92 -12.20 0.94 -13.21
N VAL A 93 -11.11 0.53 -13.84
CA VAL A 93 -11.14 -0.49 -14.91
C VAL A 93 -11.64 -1.82 -14.38
N SER A 94 -11.17 -2.27 -13.22
CA SER A 94 -11.64 -3.49 -12.57
C SER A 94 -13.14 -3.46 -12.27
N ILE A 95 -13.64 -2.35 -11.71
CA ILE A 95 -15.08 -2.17 -11.44
C ILE A 95 -15.89 -2.27 -12.74
N ARG A 96 -15.44 -1.62 -13.82
CA ARG A 96 -16.13 -1.69 -15.13
C ARG A 96 -16.12 -3.08 -15.74
N ASN A 97 -15.04 -3.83 -15.57
CA ASN A 97 -14.95 -5.22 -16.01
C ASN A 97 -15.93 -6.11 -15.25
N ILE A 98 -15.97 -5.99 -13.91
CA ILE A 98 -16.93 -6.74 -13.08
C ILE A 98 -18.37 -6.43 -13.48
N ARG A 99 -18.70 -5.16 -13.77
CA ARG A 99 -20.02 -4.78 -14.28
C ARG A 99 -20.32 -5.47 -15.61
N ARG A 100 -19.37 -5.51 -16.54
CA ARG A 100 -19.54 -6.17 -17.84
C ARG A 100 -19.82 -7.66 -17.66
N ASP A 101 -19.06 -8.32 -16.79
CA ASP A 101 -19.21 -9.75 -16.49
C ASP A 101 -20.58 -10.03 -15.83
N ALA A 102 -21.01 -9.17 -14.91
CA ALA A 102 -22.33 -9.26 -14.29
C ALA A 102 -23.46 -9.12 -15.33
N ILE A 103 -23.37 -8.13 -16.23
CA ILE A 103 -24.36 -7.95 -17.32
C ILE A 103 -24.37 -9.16 -18.26
N GLU A 104 -23.21 -9.73 -18.58
CA GLU A 104 -23.14 -10.93 -19.41
C GLU A 104 -23.80 -12.14 -18.74
N GLN A 105 -23.63 -12.31 -17.43
CA GLN A 105 -24.31 -13.34 -16.66
C GLN A 105 -25.82 -13.13 -16.62
N ILE A 106 -26.30 -11.90 -16.41
CA ILE A 106 -27.74 -11.58 -16.44
C ILE A 106 -28.33 -11.92 -17.82
N LYS A 107 -27.63 -11.59 -18.91
CA LYS A 107 -28.05 -11.95 -20.28
C LYS A 107 -28.08 -13.45 -20.54
N LYS A 108 -27.20 -14.23 -19.90
CA LYS A 108 -27.24 -15.70 -19.97
C LYS A 108 -28.47 -16.23 -19.23
N LEU A 109 -28.73 -15.76 -18.01
CA LEU A 109 -29.91 -16.12 -17.24
C LEU A 109 -31.22 -15.76 -17.95
N GLN A 110 -31.27 -14.62 -18.64
CA GLN A 110 -32.42 -14.24 -19.46
C GLN A 110 -32.68 -15.25 -20.59
N LYS A 111 -31.63 -15.79 -21.23
CA LYS A 111 -31.76 -16.84 -22.25
C LYS A 111 -32.16 -18.18 -21.66
N ASP A 112 -31.75 -18.47 -20.43
CA ASP A 112 -32.05 -19.70 -19.71
C ASP A 112 -33.48 -19.70 -19.12
N GLY A 113 -34.24 -18.61 -19.29
CA GLY A 113 -35.66 -18.51 -18.95
C GLY A 113 -36.00 -17.64 -17.74
N ALA A 114 -35.06 -16.80 -17.26
CA ALA A 114 -35.35 -15.82 -16.21
C ALA A 114 -36.29 -14.71 -16.69
N SER A 115 -37.02 -14.09 -15.75
CA SER A 115 -37.97 -13.01 -16.05
C SER A 115 -37.27 -11.76 -16.58
N GLU A 116 -37.79 -11.17 -17.66
CA GLU A 116 -37.22 -9.94 -18.24
C GLU A 116 -37.25 -8.75 -17.26
N ASP A 117 -38.27 -8.68 -16.40
CA ASP A 117 -38.39 -7.63 -15.39
C ASP A 117 -37.29 -7.77 -14.32
N GLU A 118 -37.04 -8.99 -13.83
CA GLU A 118 -35.97 -9.25 -12.86
C GLU A 118 -34.58 -8.99 -13.46
N CYS A 119 -34.38 -9.32 -14.74
CA CYS A 119 -33.13 -9.01 -15.44
C CYS A 119 -32.87 -7.51 -15.55
N LYS A 120 -33.90 -6.71 -15.88
CA LYS A 120 -33.77 -5.24 -15.94
C LYS A 120 -33.46 -4.63 -14.59
N ASP A 121 -34.13 -5.10 -13.53
CA ASP A 121 -33.86 -4.64 -12.17
C ASP A 121 -32.44 -4.99 -11.72
N ALA A 122 -31.96 -6.19 -12.05
CA ALA A 122 -30.59 -6.62 -11.78
C ALA A 122 -29.54 -5.79 -12.55
N GLU A 123 -29.80 -5.45 -13.82
CA GLU A 123 -28.93 -4.57 -14.61
C GLU A 123 -28.88 -3.16 -14.01
N ALA A 124 -30.03 -2.61 -13.59
CA ALA A 124 -30.10 -1.32 -12.92
C ALA A 124 -29.34 -1.33 -11.59
N ALA A 125 -29.50 -2.38 -10.77
CA ALA A 125 -28.78 -2.54 -9.52
C ALA A 125 -27.26 -2.63 -9.74
N ALA A 126 -26.81 -3.37 -10.76
CA ALA A 126 -25.39 -3.46 -11.12
C ALA A 126 -24.81 -2.10 -11.54
N GLN A 127 -25.58 -1.29 -12.27
CA GLN A 127 -25.19 0.05 -12.66
C GLN A 127 -25.08 0.98 -11.44
N VAL A 128 -26.08 1.00 -10.56
CA VAL A 128 -26.06 1.82 -9.32
C VAL A 128 -24.88 1.43 -8.41
N ALA A 129 -24.61 0.14 -8.25
CA ALA A 129 -23.48 -0.34 -7.48
C ALA A 129 -22.13 0.11 -8.10
N THR A 130 -22.02 0.02 -9.43
CA THR A 130 -20.83 0.47 -10.17
C THR A 130 -20.58 1.96 -9.96
N ASP A 131 -21.61 2.78 -10.14
CA ASP A 131 -21.50 4.25 -10.01
C ASP A 131 -21.12 4.64 -8.58
N ARG A 132 -21.72 4.00 -7.58
CA ARG A 132 -21.37 4.19 -6.16
C ARG A 132 -19.88 3.91 -5.91
N HIS A 133 -19.35 2.80 -6.41
CA HIS A 133 -17.96 2.43 -6.18
C HIS A 133 -16.99 3.32 -6.95
N ILE A 134 -17.34 3.78 -8.16
CA ILE A 134 -16.53 4.78 -8.89
C ILE A 134 -16.40 6.08 -8.08
N VAL A 135 -17.51 6.59 -7.53
CA VAL A 135 -17.50 7.80 -6.69
C VAL A 135 -16.66 7.61 -5.43
N LEU A 136 -16.72 6.42 -4.81
CA LEU A 136 -15.88 6.10 -3.66
C LEU A 136 -14.38 6.11 -4.01
N VAL A 137 -14.00 5.51 -5.14
CA VAL A 137 -12.61 5.53 -5.62
C VAL A 137 -12.14 6.98 -5.80
N GLU A 138 -12.93 7.83 -6.45
CA GLU A 138 -12.59 9.24 -6.66
C GLU A 138 -12.44 10.01 -5.36
N LYS A 139 -13.33 9.78 -4.38
CA LYS A 139 -13.23 10.38 -3.06
C LYS A 139 -11.95 9.99 -2.33
N HIS A 140 -11.57 8.71 -2.40
CA HIS A 140 -10.33 8.23 -1.77
C HIS A 140 -9.08 8.77 -2.45
N LEU A 141 -9.08 8.86 -3.79
CA LEU A 141 -7.98 9.47 -4.55
C LEU A 141 -7.80 10.94 -4.19
N ALA A 142 -8.88 11.72 -4.20
CA ALA A 142 -8.82 13.14 -3.85
C ALA A 142 -8.33 13.38 -2.42
N ALA A 143 -8.84 12.59 -1.46
CA ALA A 143 -8.36 12.66 -0.08
C ALA A 143 -6.86 12.33 0.03
N LYS A 144 -6.40 11.30 -0.71
CA LYS A 144 -5.00 10.89 -0.68
C LYS A 144 -4.07 11.89 -1.37
N GLU A 145 -4.52 12.53 -2.45
CA GLU A 145 -3.76 13.59 -3.12
C GLU A 145 -3.56 14.80 -2.19
N VAL A 146 -4.61 15.22 -1.48
CA VAL A 146 -4.49 16.27 -0.46
C VAL A 146 -3.54 15.86 0.65
N GLU A 147 -3.62 14.62 1.15
CA GLU A 147 -2.73 14.10 2.19
C GLU A 147 -1.25 14.08 1.74
N ILE A 148 -0.98 13.69 0.49
CA ILE A 148 0.38 13.66 -0.08
C ILE A 148 0.95 15.08 -0.25
N MET A 149 0.09 16.04 -0.60
CA MET A 149 0.49 17.43 -0.87
C MET A 149 0.50 18.30 0.40
N ALA A 150 -0.25 17.94 1.44
CA ALA A 150 -0.22 18.62 2.73
C ALA A 150 1.17 18.52 3.39
N VAL A 151 1.59 19.58 4.07
CA VAL A 151 2.87 19.68 4.79
C VAL A 151 2.62 19.62 6.28
#